data_AF-A0A7X5N5B7-F1
#
_entry.id   AF-A0A7X5N5B7-F1
#
_cell.length_a   1.000
_cell.length_b   1.000
_cell.length_c   1.000
_cell.angle_alpha   90.00
_cell.angle_beta   90.00
_cell.angle_gamma   90.00
#
_symmetry.space_group_name_H-M   'P 1'
#
loop_
_entity.id
_entity.type
_entity.pdbx_description
1 polymer ?
#
loop_
_entity_poly.entity_id
_entity_poly.type
_entity_poly.pdbx_seq_one_letter_code
_entity_poly.pdbx_strand_id
1 'polypeptide(L)' 'HFAQSTSSVVDMVAAGEDVVVLRTFSKLYGMAGIRLGYAAARPDLLAKLMFYSVNSLPVTAAAAGLASLRDPALVPQ' A
#
# COMPACT_ATOMS: atom_id res chain seq x y z
N HIS A 1 0.51 5.72 20.45
CA HIS A 1 -0.96 5.72 20.25
C HIS A 1 -1.28 4.64 19.23
N PHE A 2 -1.88 3.52 19.63
CA PHE A 2 -2.35 2.47 18.71
C PHE A 2 -3.88 2.57 18.64
N ALA A 3 -4.43 2.65 17.43
CA ALA A 3 -5.88 2.75 17.23
C ALA A 3 -6.55 1.40 17.54
N GLN A 4 -7.51 1.40 18.46
CA GLN A 4 -8.21 0.21 18.98
C GLN A 4 -9.33 -0.34 18.05
N SER A 5 -9.54 0.25 16.88
CA SER A 5 -10.41 -0.27 15.82
C SER A 5 -10.00 0.38 14.51
N THR A 6 -9.29 -0.33 13.64
CA THR A 6 -8.67 0.26 12.44
C THR A 6 -9.55 0.04 11.22
N SER A 7 -10.59 0.86 11.06
CA SER A 7 -11.04 1.15 9.69
C SER A 7 -9.92 1.89 8.96
N SER A 8 -9.73 1.55 7.68
CA SER A 8 -8.67 2.12 6.86
C SER A 8 -8.82 3.64 6.78
N VAL A 9 -7.80 4.40 7.16
CA VAL A 9 -7.80 5.87 7.11
C VAL A 9 -7.57 6.45 5.70
N VAL A 10 -7.82 5.64 4.66
CA VAL A 10 -7.66 6.05 3.25
C VAL A 10 -8.65 7.16 2.91
N ASP A 11 -9.81 7.21 3.57
CA ASP A 11 -10.79 8.28 3.36
C ASP A 11 -10.24 9.66 3.76
N MET A 12 -9.34 9.72 4.75
CA MET A 12 -8.67 10.97 5.12
C MET A 12 -7.68 11.45 4.04
N VAL A 13 -7.07 10.51 3.29
CA VAL A 13 -6.28 10.86 2.10
C VAL A 13 -7.19 11.46 1.04
N ALA A 14 -8.37 10.88 0.82
CA ALA A 14 -9.35 11.39 -0.14
C ALA A 14 -9.91 12.77 0.27
N ALA A 15 -10.01 13.04 1.57
CA ALA A 15 -10.38 14.34 2.13
C ALA A 15 -9.26 15.39 2.04
N GLY A 16 -8.05 15.02 1.58
CA GLY A 16 -6.93 15.94 1.40
C GLY A 16 -6.16 16.25 2.69
N GLU A 17 -6.34 15.45 3.74
CA GLU A 17 -5.64 15.64 5.01
C GLU A 17 -4.14 15.35 4.89
N ASP A 18 -3.37 15.86 5.86
CA ASP A 18 -1.92 15.68 5.93
C ASP A 18 -1.54 14.30 6.48
N VAL A 19 -1.96 13.25 5.76
CA VAL A 19 -1.77 11.85 6.14
C VAL A 19 -1.11 11.06 5.01
N VAL A 20 -0.24 10.12 5.38
CA VAL A 20 0.38 9.14 4.47
C VAL A 20 -0.03 7.74 4.91
N VAL A 21 -0.77 7.04 4.06
CA VAL A 21 -1.17 5.65 4.30
C VAL A 21 -0.23 4.70 3.58
N LEU A 22 0.39 3.79 4.33
CA LEU A 22 1.28 2.77 3.79
C LEU A 22 0.62 1.40 3.90
N ARG A 23 0.59 0.64 2.80
CA ARG A 23 0.13 -0.76 2.78
C ARG A 23 1.21 -1.67 2.23
N THR A 24 1.27 -2.88 2.80
CA THR A 24 2.24 -3.91 2.43
C THR A 24 1.53 -5.19 2.03
N PHE A 25 2.08 -5.87 1.02
CA PHE A 25 1.63 -7.20 0.63
C PHE A 25 2.30 -8.32 1.42
N SER A 26 3.24 -7.98 2.32
CA SER A 26 4.04 -8.96 3.06
C SER A 26 3.28 -9.82 4.08
N LYS A 27 2.05 -9.43 4.44
CA LYS A 27 1.25 -10.12 5.46
C LYS A 27 0.06 -10.83 4.84
N LEU A 28 -0.99 -10.08 4.53
CA LEU A 28 -2.27 -10.64 4.08
C LEU A 28 -2.14 -11.43 2.78
N TYR A 29 -1.25 -11.00 1.89
CA TYR A 29 -1.06 -11.64 0.59
C TYR A 29 0.11 -12.64 0.57
N GLY A 30 0.69 -12.99 1.72
CA GLY A 30 1.80 -13.95 1.80
C GLY A 30 3.10 -13.53 1.11
N MET A 31 3.19 -12.30 0.60
CA MET A 31 4.29 -11.82 -0.25
C MET A 31 5.43 -11.17 0.54
N ALA A 32 5.87 -11.80 1.65
CA ALA A 32 6.92 -11.24 2.50
C ALA A 32 8.25 -11.03 1.75
N GLY A 33 8.57 -11.91 0.81
CA GLY A 33 9.82 -11.87 0.02
C GLY A 33 9.78 -10.98 -1.23
N ILE A 34 8.60 -10.57 -1.71
CA ILE A 34 8.43 -9.95 -3.05
C ILE A 34 8.60 -8.41 -3.04
N ARG A 35 8.80 -7.81 -1.86
CA ARG A 35 9.04 -6.36 -1.71
C ARG A 35 8.02 -5.46 -2.41
N LEU A 36 6.74 -5.83 -2.33
CA LEU A 36 5.63 -5.07 -2.87
C LEU A 36 4.86 -4.31 -1.76
N GLY A 37 4.65 -3.02 -1.98
CA GLY A 37 3.84 -2.15 -1.13
C GLY A 37 3.46 -0.87 -1.87
N TYR A 38 2.52 -0.12 -1.32
CA TYR A 38 2.11 1.16 -1.89
C TYR A 38 1.88 2.22 -0.81
N ALA A 39 1.98 3.47 -1.23
CA ALA A 39 1.65 4.64 -0.42
C ALA A 39 0.47 5.37 -1.06
N ALA A 40 -0.48 5.81 -0.24
CA ALA A 40 -1.56 6.71 -0.63
C ALA A 40 -1.46 7.97 0.22
N ALA A 41 -1.31 9.12 -0.45
CA ALA A 41 -1.22 10.44 0.19
C ALA A 41 -1.65 11.51 -0.83
N ARG A 42 -1.82 12.74 -0.37
CA ARG A 42 -2.05 13.89 -1.25
C ARG A 42 -0.87 14.10 -2.23
N PRO A 43 -1.10 14.62 -3.45
CA PRO A 43 -0.09 14.70 -4.51
C PRO A 43 1.20 15.44 -4.12
N ASP A 44 1.11 16.48 -3.29
CA ASP A 44 2.25 17.25 -2.78
C ASP A 44 3.12 16.45 -1.79
N LEU A 45 2.53 15.58 -0.97
CA LEU A 45 3.29 14.62 -0.15
C LEU A 45 3.90 13.51 -0.99
N LEU A 46 3.17 12.99 -1.98
CA LEU A 46 3.69 11.99 -2.90
C LEU A 46 4.88 12.53 -3.71
N ALA A 47 4.83 13.79 -4.14
CA ALA A 47 5.96 14.42 -4.84
C ALA A 47 7.23 14.45 -3.99
N LYS A 48 7.10 14.69 -2.67
CA LYS A 48 8.24 14.61 -1.72
C LYS A 48 8.75 13.18 -1.55
N LEU A 49 7.84 12.19 -1.56
CA LEU A 49 8.19 10.76 -1.45
C LEU A 49 8.85 10.20 -2.70
N MET A 50 8.53 10.73 -3.90
CA MET A 50 9.13 10.26 -5.16
C MET A 50 10.65 10.32 -5.18
N PHE A 51 11.26 11.29 -4.48
CA PHE A 51 12.71 11.38 -4.35
C PHE A 51 13.34 10.11 -3.74
N TYR A 52 12.60 9.42 -2.86
CA TYR A 52 13.04 8.17 -2.23
C TYR A 52 12.68 6.92 -3.04
N SER A 53 11.88 7.05 -4.09
CA SER A 53 11.46 5.95 -4.98
C SER A 53 12.48 5.73 -6.10
N VAL A 54 13.73 5.45 -5.73
CA VAL A 54 14.84 5.27 -6.68
C VAL A 54 14.87 3.89 -7.36
N ASN A 55 14.07 2.95 -6.87
CA ASN A 55 14.05 1.58 -7.37
C ASN A 55 12.75 1.28 -8.14
N SER A 56 12.89 0.75 -9.34
CA SER A 56 11.75 0.26 -10.12
C SER A 56 11.12 -0.97 -9.47
N LEU A 57 9.80 -1.08 -9.55
CA LEU A 57 9.08 -2.26 -9.06
C LEU A 57 9.45 -3.48 -9.93
N PRO A 58 9.92 -4.60 -9.36
CA PRO A 58 10.18 -5.81 -10.13
C PRO A 58 8.92 -6.31 -10.84
N VAL A 59 9.04 -6.77 -12.10
CA VAL A 59 7.91 -7.29 -12.89
C VAL A 59 7.22 -8.46 -12.18
N THR A 60 8.00 -9.32 -11.52
CA THR A 60 7.49 -10.43 -10.71
C THR A 60 6.65 -9.94 -9.52
N ALA A 61 7.05 -8.83 -8.90
CA ALA A 61 6.28 -8.20 -7.83
C ALA A 61 4.97 -7.60 -8.34
N ALA A 62 4.99 -6.92 -9.49
CA ALA A 62 3.77 -6.40 -10.11
C ALA A 62 2.78 -7.52 -10.50
N ALA A 63 3.27 -8.59 -11.12
CA ALA A 63 2.46 -9.74 -11.54
C ALA A 63 1.86 -10.47 -10.34
N ALA A 64 2.65 -10.75 -9.30
CA ALA A 64 2.18 -11.39 -8.07
C ALA A 64 1.19 -10.49 -7.32
N GLY A 65 1.43 -9.18 -7.28
CA GLY A 65 0.51 -8.17 -6.76
C GLY A 65 -0.85 -8.21 -7.45
N LEU A 66 -0.86 -8.19 -8.78
CA LEU A 66 -2.09 -8.22 -9.57
C LEU A 66 -2.87 -9.53 -9.37
N ALA A 67 -2.18 -10.67 -9.34
CA ALA A 67 -2.80 -11.96 -9.08
C ALA A 67 -3.42 -11.99 -7.67
N SER A 68 -2.68 -11.51 -6.67
CA SER A 68 -3.09 -11.45 -5.27
C SER A 68 -4.31 -10.55 -5.04
N LEU A 69 -4.40 -9.41 -5.73
CA LEU A 69 -5.56 -8.52 -5.67
C LEU A 69 -6.83 -9.08 -6.34
N ARG A 70 -6.66 -10.01 -7.28
CA ARG A 70 -7.75 -10.64 -8.03
C ARG A 70 -8.26 -11.92 -7.39
N ASP A 71 -7.59 -12.42 -6.36
CA ASP A 71 -8.00 -13.62 -5.64
C ASP A 71 -8.91 -13.22 -4.45
N PRO A 72 -10.24 -13.38 -4.57
CA PRO A 72 -11.18 -13.01 -3.52
C PRO A 72 -11.11 -13.92 -2.29
N ALA A 73 -10.46 -15.10 -2.38
CA ALA A 73 -10.29 -16.01 -1.26
C ALA A 73 -9.02 -15.70 -0.43
N LEU A 74 -8.13 -14.86 -0.95
CA LEU A 74 -6.83 -14.57 -0.35
C LEU A 74 -6.90 -13.56 0.80
N VAL A 75 -7.93 -12.71 0.81
CA VAL A 75 -8.18 -11.70 1.84
C VAL A 75 -9.56 -11.93 2.45
N PRO A 76 -9.65 -12.39 3.71
CA PRO A 76 -10.92 -12.40 4.42
C PRO A 76 -11.47 -10.97 4.49
N GLN A 77 -12.72 -10.77 4.05
CA GLN A 77 -13.41 -9.48 4.13
C GLN A 77 -13.67 -9.06 5.58
#